data_AF-A0A660U942-F1
#
_entry.id   AF-A0A660U942-F1
#
_cell.length_a   1.000
_cell.length_b   1.000
_cell.length_c   1.000
_cell.angle_alpha   90.00
_cell.angle_beta   90.00
_cell.angle_gamma   90.00
#
_symmetry.space_group_name_H-M   'P 1'
#
loop_
_entity.id
_entity.type
_entity.pdbx_description
1 polymer ?
#
loop_
_entity_poly.entity_id
_entity_poly.type
_entity_poly.pdbx_seq_one_letter_code
_entity_poly.pdbx_strand_id
1 'polypeptide(L)'
;MIEFEKDEVATPAIIKVIGVGGGGGNAVNRMIEANLRGVEFYVVNTDVQALRRCREEAIKIQIGENITHGLGAGSNPEIGEQAALEDKERLEEIVSGADMVFITAGMGGGTGTGAAPVIADLAKKAGALTVAVVTRPFDFEGKRRKIQAEEGIEKLKGVADTVIVIPNQRLLEVVDRNTTVADAFRIADDVLRQGVQSISDIITIPGEINVDFADVKTIMSEKGGALMGIGVASGENRAQIAAEKAISSPLLEDVSIQGATGILVNVTGGPDMKLHELNDALEVIYEAADEDAHIIFGLVYDE
;
A
#
# COMPACT_ATOMS: atom_id res chain seq x y z
N MET A 1 48.17 9.28 -8.92
CA MET A 1 47.46 8.18 -8.23
C MET A 1 46.30 8.86 -7.55
N ILE A 2 45.13 8.86 -8.21
CA ILE A 2 43.92 9.45 -7.64
C ILE A 2 43.31 8.33 -6.81
N GLU A 3 43.33 8.50 -5.49
CA GLU A 3 42.58 7.63 -4.58
C GLU A 3 41.11 7.88 -4.84
N PHE A 4 40.41 6.86 -5.34
CA PHE A 4 38.96 6.83 -5.29
C PHE A 4 38.58 6.68 -3.82
N GLU A 5 37.93 7.70 -3.26
CA GLU A 5 37.14 7.54 -2.05
C GLU A 5 36.24 6.32 -2.25
N LYS A 6 36.31 5.37 -1.31
CA LYS A 6 35.37 4.25 -1.28
C LYS A 6 33.99 4.87 -1.16
N ASP A 7 33.18 4.75 -2.20
CA ASP A 7 31.74 4.95 -2.10
C ASP A 7 31.26 4.15 -0.88
N GLU A 8 30.80 4.85 0.15
CA GLU A 8 29.99 4.24 1.20
C GLU A 8 28.80 3.62 0.47
N VAL A 9 28.77 2.29 0.40
CA VAL A 9 27.63 1.56 -0.13
C VAL A 9 26.45 1.97 0.74
N ALA A 10 25.58 2.83 0.20
CA ALA A 10 24.38 3.27 0.88
C ALA A 10 23.62 2.02 1.32
N THR A 11 23.42 1.88 2.62
CA THR A 11 22.61 0.77 3.16
C THR A 11 21.22 0.87 2.55
N PRO A 12 20.67 -0.24 2.01
CA PRO A 12 19.33 -0.23 1.46
C PRO A 12 18.32 0.22 2.52
N ALA A 13 17.32 1.03 2.13
CA ALA A 13 16.26 1.44 3.03
C ALA A 13 15.54 0.21 3.61
N ILE A 14 15.33 0.20 4.93
CA ILE A 14 14.62 -0.88 5.63
C ILE A 14 13.13 -0.63 5.51
N ILE A 15 12.48 -1.44 4.67
CA ILE A 15 11.03 -1.36 4.41
C ILE A 15 10.32 -2.52 5.11
N LYS A 16 9.30 -2.20 5.92
CA LYS A 16 8.45 -3.18 6.59
C LYS A 16 7.01 -3.08 6.10
N VAL A 17 6.37 -4.21 5.82
CA VAL A 17 4.96 -4.30 5.42
C VAL A 17 4.18 -5.03 6.51
N ILE A 18 3.23 -4.32 7.11
CA ILE A 18 2.42 -4.80 8.23
C ILE A 18 0.97 -4.97 7.78
N GLY A 19 0.55 -6.22 7.61
CA GLY A 19 -0.84 -6.60 7.36
C GLY A 19 -1.65 -6.69 8.64
N VAL A 20 -2.66 -5.85 8.79
CA VAL A 20 -3.47 -5.75 10.01
C VAL A 20 -4.87 -6.36 9.81
N GLY A 21 -5.22 -7.32 10.67
CA GLY A 21 -6.48 -8.06 10.60
C GLY A 21 -6.55 -9.04 9.42
N GLY A 22 -7.77 -9.52 9.12
CA GLY A 22 -7.97 -10.53 8.08
C GLY A 22 -7.64 -10.05 6.66
N GLY A 23 -8.14 -8.87 6.26
CA GLY A 23 -7.87 -8.31 4.94
C GLY A 23 -6.38 -7.98 4.73
N GLY A 24 -5.74 -7.37 5.73
CA GLY A 24 -4.31 -7.08 5.68
C GLY A 24 -3.46 -8.35 5.61
N GLY A 25 -3.80 -9.38 6.38
CA GLY A 25 -3.12 -10.69 6.31
C GLY A 25 -3.28 -11.36 4.94
N ASN A 26 -4.45 -11.26 4.32
CA ASN A 26 -4.66 -11.78 2.95
C ASN A 26 -3.80 -11.02 1.93
N ALA A 27 -3.72 -9.69 2.03
CA ALA A 27 -2.88 -8.87 1.15
C ALA A 27 -1.39 -9.23 1.30
N VAL A 28 -0.89 -9.39 2.52
CA VAL A 28 0.50 -9.83 2.77
C VAL A 28 0.76 -11.22 2.20
N ASN A 29 -0.17 -12.17 2.35
CA ASN A 29 -0.02 -13.49 1.74
C ASN A 29 0.12 -13.38 0.21
N ARG A 30 -0.62 -12.48 -0.45
CA ARG A 30 -0.48 -12.24 -1.89
C ARG A 30 0.81 -11.56 -2.28
N MET A 31 1.30 -10.63 -1.47
CA MET A 31 2.60 -10.00 -1.70
C MET A 31 3.73 -11.04 -1.68
N ILE A 32 3.68 -11.97 -0.72
CA ILE A 32 4.63 -13.09 -0.64
C ILE A 32 4.48 -14.03 -1.84
N GLU A 33 3.25 -14.40 -2.20
CA GLU A 33 2.98 -15.26 -3.37
C GLU A 33 3.44 -14.64 -4.70
N ALA A 34 3.38 -13.32 -4.81
CA ALA A 34 3.88 -12.58 -5.96
C ALA A 34 5.40 -12.33 -5.91
N ASN A 35 6.11 -12.89 -4.94
CA ASN A 35 7.55 -12.71 -4.74
C ASN A 35 7.99 -11.26 -4.59
N LEU A 36 7.21 -10.42 -3.89
CA LEU A 36 7.64 -9.07 -3.57
C LEU A 36 8.91 -9.11 -2.70
N ARG A 37 9.99 -8.46 -3.17
CA ARG A 37 11.33 -8.52 -2.56
C ARG A 37 11.67 -7.20 -1.85
N GLY A 38 12.76 -7.21 -1.07
CA GLY A 38 13.29 -5.99 -0.45
C GLY A 38 12.46 -5.46 0.72
N VAL A 39 11.49 -6.23 1.21
CA VAL A 39 10.61 -5.85 2.32
C VAL A 39 10.50 -6.96 3.36
N GLU A 40 10.30 -6.59 4.62
CA GLU A 40 10.00 -7.52 5.71
C GLU A 40 8.49 -7.61 5.95
N PHE A 41 7.94 -8.82 6.00
CA PHE A 41 6.50 -9.02 6.17
C PHE A 41 6.11 -9.31 7.61
N TYR A 42 5.08 -8.60 8.08
CA TYR A 42 4.45 -8.80 9.38
C TYR A 42 2.95 -8.96 9.20
N VAL A 43 2.33 -9.84 9.99
CA VAL A 43 0.88 -9.93 10.09
C VAL A 43 0.46 -9.78 11.54
N VAL A 44 -0.36 -8.77 11.82
CA VAL A 44 -0.90 -8.45 13.13
C VAL A 44 -2.38 -8.79 13.17
N ASN A 45 -2.81 -9.66 14.09
CA ASN A 45 -4.22 -10.00 14.21
C ASN A 45 -4.61 -10.41 15.63
N THR A 46 -5.89 -10.25 15.96
CA THR A 46 -6.49 -10.77 17.20
C THR A 46 -7.02 -12.20 17.03
N ASP A 47 -7.22 -12.66 15.79
CA ASP A 47 -7.68 -14.01 15.48
C ASP A 47 -6.49 -14.96 15.22
N VAL A 48 -6.30 -15.91 16.12
CA VAL A 48 -5.21 -16.90 16.06
C VAL A 48 -5.38 -17.86 14.89
N GLN A 49 -6.61 -18.21 14.52
CA GLN A 49 -6.86 -19.10 13.39
C GLN A 49 -6.48 -18.42 12.08
N ALA A 50 -6.75 -17.12 11.95
CA ALA A 50 -6.33 -16.33 10.81
C ALA A 50 -4.79 -16.26 10.72
N LEU A 51 -4.08 -16.00 11.82
CA LEU A 51 -2.61 -15.96 11.84
C LEU A 51 -1.97 -17.28 11.41
N ARG A 52 -2.54 -18.42 11.83
CA ARG A 52 -2.03 -19.75 11.45
C ARG A 52 -2.11 -20.02 9.95
N ARG A 53 -3.04 -19.38 9.24
CA ARG A 53 -3.20 -19.52 7.78
C ARG A 53 -2.25 -18.62 6.99
N CYS A 54 -1.58 -17.68 7.64
CA CYS A 54 -0.64 -16.78 6.96
C CYS A 54 0.64 -17.51 6.58
N ARG A 55 1.28 -17.03 5.52
CA ARG A 55 2.55 -17.53 4.98
C ARG A 55 3.65 -17.55 6.06
N GLU A 56 4.60 -18.47 5.94
CA GLU A 56 5.64 -18.70 6.96
C GLU A 56 6.72 -17.61 6.92
N GLU A 57 6.88 -16.99 5.76
CA GLU A 57 7.77 -15.87 5.49
C GLU A 57 7.36 -14.59 6.23
N ALA A 58 6.10 -14.49 6.68
CA ALA A 58 5.61 -13.38 7.49
C ALA A 58 5.77 -13.64 8.99
N ILE A 59 6.25 -12.64 9.72
CA ILE A 59 6.29 -12.64 11.18
C ILE A 59 4.87 -12.43 11.71
N LYS A 60 4.37 -13.41 12.48
CA LYS A 60 2.99 -13.45 12.97
C LYS A 60 2.89 -12.89 14.38
N ILE A 61 2.04 -11.89 14.57
CA ILE A 61 1.88 -11.16 15.83
C ILE A 61 0.42 -11.25 16.23
N GLN A 62 0.18 -12.01 17.31
CA GLN A 62 -1.09 -11.97 18.01
C GLN A 62 -1.12 -10.76 18.93
N ILE A 63 -2.23 -10.02 18.89
CA ILE A 63 -2.52 -8.91 19.80
C ILE A 63 -3.82 -9.13 20.56
N GLY A 64 -3.95 -8.52 21.75
CA GLY A 64 -5.13 -8.57 22.61
C GLY A 64 -5.49 -9.97 23.06
N GLU A 65 -4.51 -10.78 23.48
CA GLU A 65 -4.75 -12.15 23.96
C GLU A 65 -5.70 -12.14 25.18
N ASN A 66 -5.54 -11.18 26.09
CA ASN A 66 -6.37 -11.10 27.28
C ASN A 66 -7.80 -10.60 26.98
N ILE A 67 -7.94 -9.72 25.99
CA ILE A 67 -9.23 -9.13 25.59
C ILE A 67 -10.06 -10.08 24.73
N THR A 68 -9.41 -10.76 23.78
CA THR A 68 -10.11 -11.50 22.72
C THR A 68 -10.02 -13.02 22.89
N HIS A 69 -9.13 -13.51 23.74
CA HIS A 69 -8.80 -14.94 23.88
C HIS A 69 -8.45 -15.61 22.54
N GLY A 70 -7.91 -14.83 21.60
CA GLY A 70 -7.53 -15.30 20.26
C GLY A 70 -8.70 -15.53 19.30
N LEU A 71 -9.91 -15.06 19.64
CA LEU A 71 -11.14 -15.26 18.85
C LEU A 71 -11.45 -14.11 17.89
N GLY A 72 -10.63 -13.06 17.88
CA GLY A 72 -10.85 -11.87 17.06
C GLY A 72 -11.68 -10.78 17.73
N ALA A 73 -11.74 -9.61 17.08
CA ALA A 73 -12.38 -8.40 17.63
C ALA A 73 -13.90 -8.30 17.39
N GLY A 74 -14.55 -9.34 16.84
CA GLY A 74 -16.01 -9.37 16.67
C GLY A 74 -16.62 -8.24 15.83
N SER A 75 -15.89 -7.72 14.82
CA SER A 75 -16.26 -6.52 14.05
C SER A 75 -16.46 -5.24 14.90
N ASN A 76 -15.84 -5.18 16.08
CA ASN A 76 -15.78 -3.98 16.91
C ASN A 76 -14.39 -3.32 16.80
N PRO A 77 -14.28 -2.12 16.18
CA PRO A 77 -13.03 -1.37 16.10
C PRO A 77 -12.42 -1.04 17.47
N GLU A 78 -13.23 -0.74 18.49
CA GLU A 78 -12.73 -0.40 19.82
C GLU A 78 -11.96 -1.57 20.46
N ILE A 79 -12.43 -2.81 20.24
CA ILE A 79 -11.73 -4.01 20.69
C ILE A 79 -10.41 -4.18 19.93
N GLY A 80 -10.39 -3.88 18.63
CA GLY A 80 -9.16 -3.90 17.83
C GLY A 80 -8.14 -2.88 18.31
N GLU A 81 -8.59 -1.68 18.65
CA GLU A 81 -7.77 -0.59 19.20
C GLU A 81 -7.20 -0.96 20.57
N GLN A 82 -8.05 -1.44 21.49
CA GLN A 82 -7.62 -1.90 22.81
C GLN A 82 -6.63 -3.07 22.73
N ALA A 83 -6.84 -4.01 21.83
CA ALA A 83 -5.92 -5.11 21.58
C ALA A 83 -4.54 -4.62 21.13
N ALA A 84 -4.48 -3.61 20.26
CA ALA A 84 -3.21 -3.03 19.83
C ALA A 84 -2.51 -2.27 20.98
N LEU A 85 -3.28 -1.59 21.83
CA LEU A 85 -2.75 -0.89 23.00
C LEU A 85 -2.24 -1.85 24.09
N GLU A 86 -2.87 -3.01 24.26
CA GLU A 86 -2.40 -4.07 25.17
C GLU A 86 -1.00 -4.53 24.80
N ASP A 87 -0.75 -4.73 23.50
CA ASP A 87 0.52 -5.23 22.97
C ASP A 87 1.43 -4.12 22.40
N LYS A 88 1.28 -2.88 22.91
CA LYS A 88 1.98 -1.70 22.39
C LYS A 88 3.50 -1.87 22.32
N GLU A 89 4.12 -2.40 23.37
CA GLU A 89 5.59 -2.58 23.43
C GLU A 89 6.09 -3.49 22.29
N ARG A 90 5.37 -4.60 22.03
CA ARG A 90 5.68 -5.52 20.95
C ARG A 90 5.47 -4.87 19.57
N LEU A 91 4.46 -4.02 19.43
CA LEU A 91 4.23 -3.26 18.21
C LEU A 91 5.28 -2.15 17.99
N GLU A 92 5.84 -1.58 19.06
CA GLU A 92 6.96 -0.64 18.98
C GLU A 92 8.25 -1.36 18.51
N GLU A 93 8.50 -2.57 19.01
CA GLU A 93 9.65 -3.38 18.57
C GLU A 93 9.63 -3.68 17.07
N ILE A 94 8.47 -4.00 16.50
CA ILE A 94 8.39 -4.39 15.10
C ILE A 94 8.55 -3.22 14.14
N VAL A 95 8.10 -2.01 14.53
CA VAL A 95 8.25 -0.81 13.69
C VAL A 95 9.61 -0.14 13.83
N SER A 96 10.35 -0.48 14.90
CA SER A 96 11.66 0.10 15.19
C SER A 96 12.67 -0.20 14.08
N GLY A 97 13.54 0.79 13.80
CA GLY A 97 14.63 0.68 12.82
C GLY A 97 14.17 0.64 11.35
N ALA A 98 12.88 0.82 11.06
CA ALA A 98 12.39 0.94 9.69
C ALA A 98 12.56 2.37 9.17
N ASP A 99 13.01 2.53 7.94
CA ASP A 99 12.97 3.79 7.22
C ASP A 99 11.55 4.06 6.70
N MET A 100 10.86 2.99 6.32
CA MET A 100 9.50 3.03 5.79
C MET A 100 8.65 1.88 6.32
N VAL A 101 7.41 2.19 6.69
CA VAL A 101 6.42 1.20 7.13
C VAL A 101 5.17 1.32 6.28
N PHE A 102 4.84 0.26 5.56
CA PHE A 102 3.55 0.07 4.92
C PHE A 102 2.57 -0.59 5.88
N ILE A 103 1.40 -0.01 6.03
CA ILE A 103 0.30 -0.59 6.79
C ILE A 103 -0.82 -0.95 5.84
N THR A 104 -1.18 -2.22 5.77
CA THR A 104 -2.28 -2.68 4.91
C THR A 104 -3.40 -3.30 5.73
N ALA A 105 -4.63 -2.88 5.45
CA ALA A 105 -5.81 -3.33 6.18
C ALA A 105 -7.08 -3.22 5.32
N GLY A 106 -8.04 -4.12 5.59
CA GLY A 106 -9.42 -3.95 5.14
C GLY A 106 -10.23 -3.19 6.19
N MET A 107 -10.77 -2.03 5.83
CA MET A 107 -11.47 -1.15 6.77
C MET A 107 -12.94 -1.57 6.94
N GLY A 108 -13.49 -1.26 8.12
CA GLY A 108 -14.85 -1.63 8.51
C GLY A 108 -14.94 -2.95 9.28
N GLY A 109 -13.84 -3.70 9.41
CA GLY A 109 -13.73 -4.79 10.39
C GLY A 109 -13.51 -4.29 11.82
N GLY A 110 -13.16 -5.20 12.73
CA GLY A 110 -12.76 -4.84 14.10
C GLY A 110 -11.25 -4.57 14.18
N THR A 111 -10.45 -5.61 13.94
CA THR A 111 -8.99 -5.55 14.12
C THR A 111 -8.31 -4.56 13.18
N GLY A 112 -8.53 -4.65 11.86
CA GLY A 112 -7.92 -3.74 10.89
C GLY A 112 -8.24 -2.27 11.20
N THR A 113 -9.54 -1.96 11.33
CA THR A 113 -10.04 -0.61 11.59
C THR A 113 -9.51 0.00 12.89
N GLY A 114 -9.42 -0.78 13.97
CA GLY A 114 -9.00 -0.30 15.28
C GLY A 114 -7.49 -0.30 15.51
N ALA A 115 -6.80 -1.33 15.05
CA ALA A 115 -5.37 -1.52 15.31
C ALA A 115 -4.47 -0.79 14.30
N ALA A 116 -4.91 -0.62 13.04
CA ALA A 116 -4.07 0.01 12.02
C ALA A 116 -3.67 1.47 12.37
N PRO A 117 -4.58 2.33 12.88
CA PRO A 117 -4.18 3.67 13.33
C PRO A 117 -3.18 3.66 14.48
N VAL A 118 -3.31 2.72 15.42
CA VAL A 118 -2.36 2.59 16.53
C VAL A 118 -0.97 2.24 15.99
N ILE A 119 -0.86 1.24 15.12
CA ILE A 119 0.43 0.82 14.53
C ILE A 119 1.04 1.96 13.70
N ALA A 120 0.22 2.72 12.96
CA ALA A 120 0.68 3.86 12.17
C ALA A 120 1.28 4.97 13.04
N ASP A 121 0.62 5.30 14.14
CA ASP A 121 1.11 6.28 15.11
C ASP A 121 2.45 5.83 15.73
N LEU A 122 2.61 4.55 16.04
CA LEU A 122 3.87 4.01 16.56
C LEU A 122 5.00 4.07 15.52
N ALA A 123 4.72 3.69 14.27
CA ALA A 123 5.70 3.76 13.18
C ALA A 123 6.16 5.20 12.92
N LYS A 124 5.22 6.15 12.86
CA LYS A 124 5.54 7.56 12.67
C LYS A 124 6.35 8.13 13.83
N LYS A 125 6.00 7.79 15.08
CA LYS A 125 6.78 8.18 16.28
C LYS A 125 8.18 7.57 16.32
N ALA A 126 8.36 6.39 15.73
CA ALA A 126 9.66 5.76 15.56
C ALA A 126 10.52 6.39 14.44
N GLY A 127 9.97 7.34 13.67
CA GLY A 127 10.67 8.09 12.63
C GLY A 127 10.56 7.52 11.22
N ALA A 128 9.77 6.45 11.04
CA ALA A 128 9.56 5.83 9.73
C ALA A 128 8.56 6.64 8.88
N LEU A 129 8.81 6.73 7.58
CA LEU A 129 7.81 7.17 6.61
C LEU A 129 6.65 6.17 6.61
N THR A 130 5.48 6.61 7.08
CA THR A 130 4.35 5.71 7.36
C THR A 130 3.28 5.86 6.29
N VAL A 131 3.16 4.85 5.43
CA VAL A 131 2.19 4.82 4.33
C VAL A 131 1.14 3.74 4.62
N ALA A 132 -0.12 4.14 4.68
CA ALA A 132 -1.22 3.19 4.80
C ALA A 132 -1.87 2.94 3.44
N VAL A 133 -2.03 1.66 3.07
CA VAL A 133 -2.77 1.24 1.87
C VAL A 133 -3.96 0.41 2.33
N VAL A 134 -5.16 0.98 2.29
CA VAL A 134 -6.35 0.39 2.92
C VAL A 134 -7.54 0.33 1.99
N THR A 135 -8.44 -0.63 2.19
CA THR A 135 -9.68 -0.73 1.39
C THR A 135 -10.91 -0.24 2.14
N ARG A 136 -11.80 0.46 1.42
CA ARG A 136 -13.21 0.63 1.82
C ARG A 136 -13.98 -0.65 1.48
N PRO A 137 -14.98 -1.04 2.28
CA PRO A 137 -15.79 -2.23 2.02
C PRO A 137 -16.67 -2.06 0.76
N PHE A 138 -17.11 -3.18 0.20
CA PHE A 138 -18.17 -3.15 -0.81
C PHE A 138 -19.50 -2.71 -0.19
N ASP A 139 -20.39 -2.08 -0.98
CA ASP A 139 -21.68 -1.64 -0.47
C ASP A 139 -22.56 -2.81 0.03
N PHE A 140 -22.39 -4.00 -0.57
CA PHE A 140 -23.12 -5.22 -0.16
C PHE A 140 -22.73 -5.71 1.24
N GLU A 141 -21.57 -5.31 1.78
CA GLU A 141 -21.16 -5.71 3.13
C GLU A 141 -21.91 -4.94 4.23
N GLY A 142 -22.64 -3.88 3.83
CA GLY A 142 -23.62 -3.21 4.67
C GLY A 142 -23.15 -1.89 5.27
N LYS A 143 -24.13 -1.04 5.61
CA LYS A 143 -23.92 0.35 6.05
C LYS A 143 -23.05 0.47 7.31
N ARG A 144 -23.22 -0.44 8.28
CA ARG A 144 -22.44 -0.42 9.52
C ARG A 144 -20.94 -0.55 9.25
N ARG A 145 -20.56 -1.48 8.37
CA ARG A 145 -19.17 -1.71 7.98
C ARG A 145 -18.60 -0.48 7.26
N LYS A 146 -19.39 0.16 6.39
CA LYS A 146 -19.00 1.41 5.72
C LYS A 146 -18.74 2.56 6.69
N ILE A 147 -19.61 2.77 7.68
CA ILE A 147 -19.43 3.82 8.70
C ILE A 147 -18.15 3.57 9.50
N GLN A 148 -17.95 2.35 9.99
CA GLN A 148 -16.74 1.96 10.72
C GLN A 148 -15.48 2.17 9.86
N ALA A 149 -15.56 1.90 8.56
CA ALA A 149 -14.44 2.10 7.65
C ALA A 149 -14.05 3.58 7.53
N GLU A 150 -15.00 4.48 7.31
CA GLU A 150 -14.72 5.92 7.21
C GLU A 150 -14.14 6.47 8.53
N GLU A 151 -14.71 6.06 9.68
CA GLU A 151 -14.18 6.46 11.00
C GLU A 151 -12.73 6.00 11.20
N GLY A 152 -12.41 4.77 10.82
CA GLY A 152 -11.04 4.24 10.91
C GLY A 152 -10.08 4.91 9.93
N ILE A 153 -10.52 5.21 8.70
CA ILE A 153 -9.72 5.91 7.69
C ILE A 153 -9.39 7.32 8.18
N GLU A 154 -10.35 8.02 8.78
CA GLU A 154 -10.14 9.37 9.30
C GLU A 154 -9.13 9.37 10.46
N LYS A 155 -9.24 8.42 11.39
CA LYS A 155 -8.22 8.21 12.42
C LYS A 155 -6.84 7.97 11.82
N LEU A 156 -6.76 7.14 10.78
CA LEU A 156 -5.51 6.77 10.10
C LEU A 156 -4.86 7.97 9.40
N LYS A 157 -5.65 8.82 8.73
CA LYS A 157 -5.18 10.08 8.11
C LYS A 157 -4.61 11.05 9.13
N GLY A 158 -5.12 11.04 10.36
CA GLY A 158 -4.60 11.86 11.45
C GLY A 158 -3.22 11.44 11.97
N VAL A 159 -2.75 10.23 11.65
CA VAL A 159 -1.52 9.65 12.23
C VAL A 159 -0.51 9.14 11.20
N ALA A 160 -0.92 8.76 10.00
CA ALA A 160 -0.01 8.35 8.92
C ALA A 160 0.49 9.56 8.12
N ASP A 161 1.56 9.37 7.34
CA ASP A 161 2.04 10.42 6.41
C ASP A 161 1.20 10.48 5.15
N THR A 162 0.86 9.31 4.61
CA THR A 162 -0.03 9.15 3.46
C THR A 162 -0.97 7.96 3.67
N VAL A 163 -2.23 8.12 3.31
CA VAL A 163 -3.26 7.08 3.33
C VAL A 163 -3.84 6.93 1.92
N ILE A 164 -3.48 5.84 1.25
CA ILE A 164 -4.04 5.42 -0.02
C ILE A 164 -5.31 4.61 0.26
N VAL A 165 -6.44 5.14 -0.16
CA VAL A 165 -7.74 4.50 0.04
C VAL A 165 -8.21 3.85 -1.26
N ILE A 166 -8.40 2.53 -1.24
CA ILE A 166 -8.90 1.75 -2.36
C ILE A 166 -10.40 1.53 -2.18
N PRO A 167 -11.25 2.08 -3.05
CA PRO A 167 -12.69 1.89 -2.97
C PRO A 167 -13.11 0.57 -3.62
N ASN A 168 -13.35 -0.48 -2.82
CA ASN A 168 -13.73 -1.79 -3.37
C ASN A 168 -14.96 -1.72 -4.28
N GLN A 169 -15.87 -0.77 -4.02
CA GLN A 169 -17.04 -0.55 -4.87
C GLN A 169 -16.68 -0.25 -6.34
N ARG A 170 -15.57 0.47 -6.58
CA ARG A 170 -15.10 0.80 -7.94
C ARG A 170 -14.49 -0.39 -8.67
N LEU A 171 -14.05 -1.42 -7.93
CA LEU A 171 -13.60 -2.67 -8.54
C LEU A 171 -14.74 -3.34 -9.33
N LEU A 172 -16.00 -3.14 -8.94
CA LEU A 172 -17.14 -3.71 -9.65
C LEU A 172 -17.33 -3.13 -11.07
N GLU A 173 -16.74 -1.98 -11.37
CA GLU A 173 -16.82 -1.33 -12.69
C GLU A 173 -15.88 -1.96 -13.71
N VAL A 174 -14.80 -2.61 -13.23
CA VAL A 174 -13.74 -3.17 -14.09
C VAL A 174 -13.80 -4.70 -14.21
N VAL A 175 -14.66 -5.35 -13.44
CA VAL A 175 -14.76 -6.83 -13.40
C VAL A 175 -15.93 -7.35 -14.22
N ASP A 176 -15.79 -8.59 -14.72
CA ASP A 176 -16.84 -9.27 -15.48
C ASP A 176 -18.07 -9.54 -14.61
N ARG A 177 -19.26 -9.54 -15.20
CA ARG A 177 -20.52 -9.80 -14.48
C ARG A 177 -20.62 -11.19 -13.85
N ASN A 178 -19.80 -12.15 -14.30
CA ASN A 178 -19.73 -13.50 -13.75
C ASN A 178 -18.69 -13.64 -12.62
N THR A 179 -18.01 -12.55 -12.24
CA THR A 179 -17.02 -12.54 -11.16
C THR A 179 -17.68 -12.98 -9.85
N THR A 180 -17.12 -14.00 -9.21
CA THR A 180 -17.64 -14.49 -7.93
C THR A 180 -17.28 -13.55 -6.78
N VAL A 181 -17.97 -13.67 -5.65
CA VAL A 181 -17.64 -12.90 -4.44
C VAL A 181 -16.19 -13.18 -3.99
N ALA A 182 -15.75 -14.44 -4.07
CA ALA A 182 -14.38 -14.81 -3.72
C ALA A 182 -13.37 -14.12 -4.64
N ASP A 183 -13.64 -14.09 -5.94
CA ASP A 183 -12.77 -13.42 -6.91
C ASP A 183 -12.76 -11.89 -6.73
N ALA A 184 -13.89 -11.29 -6.35
CA ALA A 184 -13.94 -9.85 -6.06
C ALA A 184 -13.02 -9.46 -4.89
N PHE A 185 -13.02 -10.23 -3.79
CA PHE A 185 -12.05 -10.02 -2.71
C PHE A 185 -10.61 -10.35 -3.17
N ARG A 186 -10.45 -11.31 -4.08
CA ARG A 186 -9.13 -11.58 -4.67
C ARG A 186 -8.58 -10.41 -5.48
N ILE A 187 -9.45 -9.65 -6.12
CA ILE A 187 -9.05 -8.45 -6.85
C ILE A 187 -8.72 -7.34 -5.85
N ALA A 188 -9.53 -7.16 -4.80
CA ALA A 188 -9.26 -6.17 -3.75
C ALA A 188 -7.87 -6.36 -3.10
N ASP A 189 -7.51 -7.58 -2.65
CA ASP A 189 -6.17 -7.75 -2.08
C ASP A 189 -5.04 -7.75 -3.14
N ASP A 190 -5.34 -7.94 -4.43
CA ASP A 190 -4.33 -7.70 -5.50
C ASP A 190 -4.07 -6.21 -5.72
N VAL A 191 -5.10 -5.36 -5.64
CA VAL A 191 -4.92 -3.90 -5.71
C VAL A 191 -4.14 -3.39 -4.48
N LEU A 192 -4.38 -3.95 -3.28
CA LEU A 192 -3.55 -3.66 -2.09
C LEU A 192 -2.09 -4.04 -2.33
N ARG A 193 -1.84 -5.22 -2.91
CA ARG A 193 -0.50 -5.68 -3.27
C ARG A 193 0.15 -4.72 -4.28
N GLN A 194 -0.55 -4.34 -5.33
CA GLN A 194 -0.06 -3.40 -6.35
C GLN A 194 0.28 -2.03 -5.76
N GLY A 195 -0.50 -1.54 -4.79
CA GLY A 195 -0.22 -0.26 -4.15
C GLY A 195 1.00 -0.25 -3.23
N VAL A 196 1.30 -1.37 -2.57
CA VAL A 196 2.57 -1.51 -1.83
C VAL A 196 3.73 -1.71 -2.81
N GLN A 197 3.56 -2.62 -3.76
CA GLN A 197 4.59 -2.96 -4.76
C GLN A 197 5.03 -1.74 -5.56
N SER A 198 4.08 -0.92 -6.03
CA SER A 198 4.40 0.22 -6.90
C SER A 198 5.35 1.22 -6.25
N ILE A 199 5.34 1.32 -4.93
CA ILE A 199 6.19 2.22 -4.17
C ILE A 199 7.46 1.51 -3.71
N SER A 200 7.35 0.26 -3.26
CA SER A 200 8.52 -0.49 -2.79
C SER A 200 9.48 -0.81 -3.93
N ASP A 201 8.99 -1.13 -5.12
CA ASP A 201 9.82 -1.53 -6.26
C ASP A 201 10.70 -0.37 -6.73
N ILE A 202 10.16 0.86 -6.73
CA ILE A 202 10.91 2.09 -7.05
C ILE A 202 12.12 2.28 -6.13
N ILE A 203 12.02 1.85 -4.86
CA ILE A 203 13.06 2.05 -3.84
C ILE A 203 14.03 0.86 -3.79
N THR A 204 13.50 -0.35 -3.94
CA THR A 204 14.23 -1.60 -3.63
C THR A 204 14.81 -2.29 -4.84
N ILE A 205 14.24 -2.09 -6.03
CA ILE A 205 14.71 -2.70 -7.27
C ILE A 205 15.61 -1.70 -7.99
N PRO A 206 16.88 -2.01 -8.21
CA PRO A 206 17.75 -1.17 -9.02
C PRO A 206 17.22 -1.12 -10.48
N GLY A 207 16.75 0.06 -10.89
CA GLY A 207 16.48 0.42 -12.28
C GLY A 207 17.57 1.32 -12.86
N GLU A 208 17.51 1.55 -14.18
CA GLU A 208 18.38 2.52 -14.87
C GLU A 208 18.06 3.97 -14.45
N ILE A 209 16.81 4.23 -14.02
CA ILE A 209 16.35 5.49 -13.45
C ILE A 209 15.81 5.18 -12.05
N ASN A 210 16.71 5.21 -11.06
CA ASN A 210 16.34 5.07 -9.67
C ASN A 210 15.85 6.39 -9.11
N VAL A 211 14.72 6.34 -8.41
CA VAL A 211 14.28 7.40 -7.51
C VAL A 211 14.91 7.15 -6.16
N ASP A 212 15.47 8.17 -5.54
CA ASP A 212 16.02 8.00 -4.19
C ASP A 212 14.91 7.98 -3.13
N PHE A 213 15.22 7.46 -1.94
CA PHE A 213 14.23 7.41 -0.86
C PHE A 213 13.80 8.81 -0.39
N ALA A 214 14.66 9.83 -0.53
CA ALA A 214 14.37 11.19 -0.09
C ALA A 214 13.32 11.87 -1.00
N ASP A 215 13.35 11.57 -2.29
CA ASP A 215 12.37 11.96 -3.30
C ASP A 215 10.98 11.38 -2.98
N VAL A 216 10.91 10.07 -2.74
CA VAL A 216 9.66 9.40 -2.32
C VAL A 216 9.16 10.01 -1.00
N LYS A 217 10.05 10.21 -0.03
CA LYS A 217 9.71 10.84 1.25
C LYS A 217 9.16 12.25 1.05
N THR A 218 9.71 13.04 0.13
CA THR A 218 9.25 14.41 -0.14
C THR A 218 7.83 14.43 -0.73
N ILE A 219 7.51 13.49 -1.61
CA ILE A 219 6.17 13.37 -2.19
C ILE A 219 5.15 12.81 -1.20
N MET A 220 5.54 11.87 -0.33
CA MET A 220 4.59 11.14 0.52
C MET A 220 4.50 11.63 1.97
N SER A 221 5.39 12.51 2.42
CA SER A 221 5.34 13.03 3.80
C SER A 221 4.18 14.01 3.99
N GLU A 222 3.40 13.79 5.05
CA GLU A 222 2.33 14.68 5.53
C GLU A 222 1.30 15.11 4.47
N LYS A 223 1.00 14.22 3.51
CA LYS A 223 -0.01 14.49 2.46
C LYS A 223 -1.43 14.15 2.89
N GLY A 224 -1.60 13.31 3.91
CA GLY A 224 -2.91 12.89 4.39
C GLY A 224 -3.53 11.86 3.44
N GLY A 225 -4.46 12.28 2.58
CA GLY A 225 -5.16 11.37 1.66
C GLY A 225 -4.50 11.28 0.29
N ALA A 226 -4.38 10.06 -0.25
CA ALA A 226 -3.91 9.80 -1.61
C ALA A 226 -4.82 8.79 -2.33
N LEU A 227 -4.73 8.82 -3.65
CA LEU A 227 -5.43 7.89 -4.56
C LEU A 227 -4.41 7.22 -5.46
N MET A 228 -4.79 6.09 -6.03
CA MET A 228 -3.92 5.29 -6.89
C MET A 228 -4.68 4.88 -8.14
N GLY A 229 -4.09 5.14 -9.31
CA GLY A 229 -4.55 4.65 -10.59
C GLY A 229 -3.58 3.60 -11.14
N ILE A 230 -4.11 2.53 -11.74
CA ILE A 230 -3.31 1.45 -12.32
C ILE A 230 -3.79 1.20 -13.75
N GLY A 231 -2.84 1.09 -14.67
CA GLY A 231 -3.08 0.77 -16.06
C GLY A 231 -2.14 -0.31 -16.57
N VAL A 232 -2.68 -1.27 -17.32
CA VAL A 232 -1.91 -2.36 -17.94
C VAL A 232 -2.29 -2.46 -19.41
N ALA A 233 -1.28 -2.61 -20.27
CA ALA A 233 -1.46 -2.78 -21.70
C ALA A 233 -0.29 -3.56 -22.31
N SER A 234 -0.52 -4.12 -23.49
CA SER A 234 0.44 -4.88 -24.28
C SER A 234 0.20 -4.63 -25.78
N GLY A 235 1.18 -4.97 -26.61
CA GLY A 235 1.13 -4.73 -28.06
C GLY A 235 1.65 -3.35 -28.45
N GLU A 236 1.19 -2.85 -29.61
CA GLU A 236 1.56 -1.52 -30.10
C GLU A 236 1.00 -0.43 -29.18
N ASN A 237 1.77 0.65 -28.96
CA ASN A 237 1.43 1.77 -28.09
C ASN A 237 1.12 1.38 -26.63
N ARG A 238 1.63 0.22 -26.16
CA ARG A 238 1.36 -0.30 -24.81
C ARG A 238 1.61 0.72 -23.70
N ALA A 239 2.68 1.50 -23.79
CA ALA A 239 3.05 2.42 -22.72
C ALA A 239 2.09 3.62 -22.64
N GLN A 240 1.74 4.23 -23.77
CA GLN A 240 0.73 5.28 -23.85
C GLN A 240 -0.63 4.79 -23.33
N ILE A 241 -1.09 3.63 -23.81
CA ILE A 241 -2.39 3.05 -23.40
C ILE A 241 -2.40 2.71 -21.90
N ALA A 242 -1.28 2.23 -21.35
CA ALA A 242 -1.16 1.97 -19.92
C ALA A 242 -1.26 3.27 -19.10
N ALA A 243 -0.59 4.35 -19.53
CA ALA A 243 -0.68 5.65 -18.87
C ALA A 243 -2.11 6.22 -18.93
N GLU A 244 -2.76 6.18 -20.10
CA GLU A 244 -4.16 6.62 -20.27
C GLU A 244 -5.12 5.87 -19.34
N LYS A 245 -4.95 4.54 -19.23
CA LYS A 245 -5.74 3.71 -18.30
C LYS A 245 -5.46 4.03 -16.83
N ALA A 246 -4.22 4.38 -16.49
CA ALA A 246 -3.86 4.74 -15.12
C ALA A 246 -4.54 6.05 -14.69
N ILE A 247 -4.49 7.09 -15.53
CA ILE A 247 -5.10 8.40 -15.22
C ILE A 247 -6.62 8.40 -15.30
N SER A 248 -7.21 7.43 -16.00
CA SER A 248 -8.66 7.24 -16.10
C SER A 248 -9.17 6.07 -15.24
N SER A 249 -8.32 5.56 -14.34
CA SER A 249 -8.65 4.40 -13.52
C SER A 249 -9.84 4.68 -12.60
N PRO A 250 -10.83 3.79 -12.51
CA PRO A 250 -11.96 3.93 -11.56
C PRO A 250 -11.52 4.01 -10.10
N LEU A 251 -10.30 3.58 -9.79
CA LEU A 251 -9.70 3.69 -8.45
C LEU A 251 -9.40 5.13 -8.02
N LEU A 252 -9.33 6.07 -8.97
CA LEU A 252 -9.23 7.51 -8.70
C LEU A 252 -10.59 8.13 -8.27
N GLU A 253 -11.63 7.31 -8.11
CA GLU A 253 -13.00 7.74 -7.81
C GLU A 253 -13.48 8.82 -8.80
N ASP A 254 -14.04 9.92 -8.31
CA ASP A 254 -14.45 11.06 -9.13
C ASP A 254 -13.40 12.19 -9.07
N VAL A 255 -12.17 11.87 -8.65
CA VAL A 255 -11.07 12.82 -8.49
C VAL A 255 -10.16 12.72 -9.72
N SER A 256 -9.99 13.84 -10.41
CA SER A 256 -9.01 13.94 -11.48
C SER A 256 -7.60 13.98 -10.90
N ILE A 257 -6.61 13.51 -11.65
CA ILE A 257 -5.19 13.76 -11.34
C ILE A 257 -4.86 15.26 -11.35
N GLN A 258 -5.69 16.05 -12.04
CA GLN A 258 -5.64 17.51 -12.02
C GLN A 258 -5.98 18.06 -10.63
N GLY A 259 -5.03 18.79 -10.04
CA GLY A 259 -5.09 19.28 -8.65
C GLY A 259 -4.26 18.46 -7.65
N ALA A 260 -3.62 17.36 -8.08
CA ALA A 260 -2.64 16.67 -7.27
C ALA A 260 -1.37 17.52 -7.12
N THR A 261 -0.93 17.78 -5.89
CA THR A 261 0.30 18.55 -5.61
C THR A 261 1.59 17.72 -5.71
N GLY A 262 1.45 16.39 -5.70
CA GLY A 262 2.55 15.45 -5.85
C GLY A 262 2.06 14.18 -6.53
N ILE A 263 2.85 13.65 -7.47
CA ILE A 263 2.52 12.47 -8.25
C ILE A 263 3.75 11.56 -8.26
N LEU A 264 3.57 10.31 -7.82
CA LEU A 264 4.57 9.26 -7.93
C LEU A 264 4.14 8.30 -9.05
N VAL A 265 4.98 8.16 -10.07
CA VAL A 265 4.73 7.31 -11.23
C VAL A 265 5.67 6.12 -11.20
N ASN A 266 5.12 4.90 -11.14
CA ASN A 266 5.90 3.68 -11.37
C ASN A 266 5.63 3.17 -12.78
N VAL A 267 6.67 3.04 -13.61
CA VAL A 267 6.58 2.37 -14.91
C VAL A 267 7.28 1.03 -14.80
N THR A 268 6.54 -0.05 -15.01
CA THR A 268 7.10 -1.42 -15.01
C THR A 268 6.96 -2.03 -16.40
N GLY A 269 8.04 -2.62 -16.91
CA GLY A 269 8.02 -3.30 -18.20
C GLY A 269 9.19 -4.26 -18.40
N GLY A 270 9.18 -4.97 -19.52
CA GLY A 270 10.27 -5.89 -19.86
C GLY A 270 11.55 -5.15 -20.28
N PRO A 271 12.70 -5.86 -20.34
CA PRO A 271 13.96 -5.32 -20.86
C PRO A 271 13.88 -4.83 -22.31
N ASP A 272 12.81 -5.17 -23.04
CA ASP A 272 12.53 -4.74 -24.40
C ASP A 272 11.88 -3.34 -24.48
N MET A 273 11.55 -2.71 -23.34
CA MET A 273 10.94 -1.38 -23.31
C MET A 273 11.85 -0.34 -23.95
N LYS A 274 11.30 0.41 -24.91
CA LYS A 274 12.05 1.43 -25.66
C LYS A 274 11.87 2.80 -25.01
N LEU A 275 12.87 3.66 -25.20
CA LEU A 275 12.85 5.04 -24.67
C LEU A 275 11.62 5.84 -25.14
N HIS A 276 11.19 5.68 -26.40
CA HIS A 276 9.98 6.37 -26.87
C HIS A 276 8.72 5.90 -26.17
N GLU A 277 8.61 4.59 -25.86
CA GLU A 277 7.47 4.08 -25.11
C GLU A 277 7.38 4.73 -23.73
N LEU A 278 8.53 4.85 -23.03
CA LEU A 278 8.59 5.56 -21.75
C LEU A 278 8.22 7.04 -21.89
N ASN A 279 8.75 7.73 -22.91
CA ASN A 279 8.44 9.14 -23.16
C ASN A 279 6.95 9.35 -23.42
N ASP A 280 6.33 8.53 -24.28
CA ASP A 280 4.92 8.63 -24.63
C ASP A 280 4.02 8.40 -23.39
N ALA A 281 4.40 7.49 -22.50
CA ALA A 281 3.68 7.28 -21.24
C ALA A 281 3.78 8.48 -20.30
N LEU A 282 4.98 9.05 -20.14
CA LEU A 282 5.19 10.21 -19.25
C LEU A 282 4.51 11.47 -19.79
N GLU A 283 4.51 11.69 -21.11
CA GLU A 283 3.84 12.83 -21.75
C GLU A 283 2.34 12.84 -21.41
N VAL A 284 1.66 11.70 -21.45
CA VAL A 284 0.26 11.56 -21.03
C VAL A 284 0.06 11.97 -19.56
N ILE A 285 0.99 11.61 -18.67
CA ILE A 285 0.89 11.99 -17.25
C ILE A 285 1.13 13.49 -17.07
N TYR A 286 2.15 14.06 -17.72
CA TYR A 286 2.48 15.48 -17.64
C TYR A 286 1.36 16.37 -18.18
N GLU A 287 0.72 15.97 -19.28
CA GLU A 287 -0.41 16.71 -19.85
C GLU A 287 -1.66 16.69 -18.97
N ALA A 288 -1.87 15.60 -18.22
CA ALA A 288 -3.03 15.45 -17.34
C ALA A 288 -2.82 16.09 -15.95
N ALA A 289 -1.58 16.21 -15.51
CA ALA A 289 -1.20 16.79 -14.22
C ALA A 289 -1.34 18.31 -14.19
N ASP A 290 -1.32 18.86 -12.98
CA ASP A 290 -1.25 20.31 -12.78
C ASP A 290 0.17 20.83 -13.12
N GLU A 291 0.29 22.06 -13.63
CA GLU A 291 1.61 22.63 -14.02
C GLU A 291 2.57 22.72 -12.83
N ASP A 292 2.02 22.94 -11.62
CA ASP A 292 2.80 23.05 -10.38
C ASP A 292 2.96 21.70 -9.64
N ALA A 293 2.49 20.59 -10.23
CA ALA A 293 2.58 19.27 -9.60
C ALA A 293 4.04 18.80 -9.53
N HIS A 294 4.48 18.38 -8.34
CA HIS A 294 5.78 17.73 -8.21
C HIS A 294 5.67 16.26 -8.67
N ILE A 295 6.21 15.95 -9.83
CA ILE A 295 6.13 14.61 -10.43
C ILE A 295 7.47 13.90 -10.30
N ILE A 296 7.43 12.69 -9.75
CA ILE A 296 8.58 11.79 -9.64
C ILE A 296 8.22 10.49 -10.34
N PHE A 297 9.12 9.97 -11.16
CA PHE A 297 8.90 8.70 -11.87
C PHE A 297 10.07 7.74 -11.67
N GLY A 298 9.73 6.45 -11.51
CA GLY A 298 10.67 5.34 -11.50
C GLY A 298 10.42 4.39 -12.67
N LEU A 299 11.49 3.74 -13.14
CA LEU A 299 11.42 2.69 -14.16
C LEU A 299 11.94 1.38 -13.56
N VAL A 300 11.08 0.37 -13.55
CA VAL A 300 11.38 -0.97 -13.05
C VAL A 300 11.34 -1.97 -14.20
N TYR A 301 12.37 -2.80 -14.31
CA TYR A 301 12.37 -3.92 -15.25
C TYR A 301 11.93 -5.21 -14.55
N ASP A 302 10.95 -5.89 -15.14
CA ASP A 302 10.47 -7.20 -14.69
C ASP A 302 10.62 -8.22 -15.83
N GLU A 303 11.22 -9.38 -15.54
CA GLU A 303 11.60 -10.43 -16.54
C GLU A 303 10.47 -11.42 -16.86
#